data_AF-A0A4R8VAN6-F1
#
_entry.id   AF-A0A4R8VAN6-F1
#
_cell.length_a   1.000
_cell.length_b   1.000
_cell.length_c   1.000
_cell.angle_alpha   90.00
_cell.angle_beta   90.00
_cell.angle_gamma   90.00
#
_symmetry.space_group_name_H-M   'P 1'
#
loop_
_entity.id
_entity.type
_entity.pdbx_description
1 polymer ?
#
loop_
_entity_poly.entity_id
_entity_poly.type
_entity_poly.pdbx_seq_one_letter_code
_entity_poly.pdbx_strand_id
1 'polypeptide(L)'
;MPSPSETNPMNHPEQERRDLWEATTEQRERIRRGYSSYYQSAFTAFLTLPDTRLESPQLLDEFETRHVGSFATLQEACEEYLRNIGWLAAADKYLAAIPEETPPVFWDYNRITKQLDSIYHVIPAEGEIHVFTRRS
;
A
#
# COMPACT_ATOMS: atom_id res chain seq x y z
N MET A 1 -57.19 -0.90 -32.99
CA MET A 1 -55.74 -1.20 -32.97
C MET A 1 -55.21 -0.74 -31.62
N PRO A 2 -54.67 -1.61 -30.74
CA PRO A 2 -53.89 -1.14 -29.61
C PRO A 2 -52.40 -1.12 -29.98
N SER A 3 -51.71 -0.03 -29.64
CA SER A 3 -50.26 0.11 -29.76
C SER A 3 -49.54 -0.80 -28.75
N PRO A 4 -48.38 -1.38 -29.10
CA PRO A 4 -47.61 -2.18 -28.17
C PRO A 4 -46.93 -1.27 -27.14
N SER A 5 -47.22 -1.59 -25.88
CA SER A 5 -46.52 -1.14 -24.68
C SER A 5 -45.00 -1.20 -24.86
N GLU A 6 -44.35 -0.06 -24.63
CA GLU A 6 -42.90 0.04 -24.45
C GLU A 6 -42.47 -0.91 -23.33
N THR A 7 -41.84 -2.01 -23.73
CA THR A 7 -41.20 -2.95 -22.82
C THR A 7 -40.02 -2.26 -22.15
N ASN A 8 -40.20 -1.88 -20.89
CA ASN A 8 -39.14 -1.66 -19.93
C ASN A 8 -38.14 -2.84 -20.03
N PRO A 9 -36.84 -2.62 -20.26
CA PRO A 9 -35.90 -3.73 -20.36
C PRO A 9 -35.71 -4.32 -18.96
N MET A 10 -36.48 -5.36 -18.66
CA MET A 10 -36.27 -6.23 -17.51
C MET A 10 -34.87 -6.84 -17.67
N ASN A 11 -33.90 -6.37 -16.89
CA ASN A 11 -32.67 -7.11 -16.67
C ASN A 11 -33.07 -8.50 -16.15
N HIS A 12 -32.79 -9.53 -16.95
CA HIS A 12 -33.20 -10.89 -16.62
C HIS A 12 -32.37 -11.36 -15.41
N PRO A 13 -32.96 -12.00 -14.38
CA PRO A 13 -32.23 -12.47 -13.20
C PRO A 13 -31.03 -13.38 -13.53
N GLU A 14 -31.04 -14.02 -14.71
CA GLU A 14 -29.93 -14.84 -15.20
C GLU A 14 -28.75 -14.01 -15.75
N GLN A 15 -29.04 -12.86 -16.35
CA GLN A 15 -28.03 -11.93 -16.83
C GLN A 15 -27.28 -11.30 -15.64
N GLU A 16 -28.02 -10.86 -14.62
CA GLU A 16 -27.43 -10.35 -13.37
C GLU A 16 -26.55 -11.41 -12.68
N ARG A 17 -27.00 -12.67 -12.64
CA ARG A 17 -26.21 -13.78 -12.07
C ARG A 17 -24.93 -14.06 -12.86
N ARG A 18 -24.99 -13.96 -14.19
CA ARG A 18 -23.82 -14.14 -15.05
C ARG A 18 -22.81 -13.01 -14.86
N ASP A 19 -23.29 -11.78 -14.84
CA ASP A 19 -22.44 -10.59 -14.67
C ASP A 19 -21.75 -10.59 -13.29
N LEU A 20 -22.46 -11.00 -12.23
CA LEU A 20 -21.89 -11.21 -10.90
C LEU A 20 -20.83 -12.32 -10.89
N TRP A 21 -21.07 -13.43 -11.59
CA TRP A 21 -20.13 -14.54 -11.70
C TRP A 21 -18.84 -14.13 -12.43
N GLU A 22 -18.97 -13.43 -13.56
CA GLU A 22 -17.85 -12.91 -14.34
C GLU A 22 -17.02 -11.92 -13.52
N ALA A 23 -17.66 -10.92 -12.89
CA ALA A 23 -16.99 -9.94 -12.04
C ALA A 23 -16.22 -10.61 -10.87
N THR A 24 -16.83 -11.60 -10.22
CA THR A 24 -16.19 -12.37 -9.14
C THR A 24 -15.00 -13.18 -9.65
N THR A 25 -15.10 -13.73 -10.87
CA THR A 25 -14.03 -14.51 -11.50
C THR A 25 -12.84 -13.62 -11.86
N GLU A 26 -13.09 -12.46 -12.48
CA GLU A 26 -12.06 -11.49 -12.81
C GLU A 26 -11.34 -10.96 -11.57
N GLN A 27 -12.09 -10.64 -10.51
CA GLN A 27 -11.52 -10.23 -9.23
C GLN A 27 -10.56 -11.29 -8.67
N ARG A 28 -10.99 -12.55 -8.62
CA ARG A 28 -10.16 -13.66 -8.11
C ARG A 28 -8.90 -13.83 -8.93
N GLU A 29 -9.00 -13.76 -10.26
CA GLU A 29 -7.85 -13.88 -11.14
C GLU A 29 -6.87 -12.71 -10.95
N ARG A 30 -7.38 -11.48 -10.73
CA ARG A 30 -6.55 -10.30 -10.44
C ARG A 30 -5.78 -10.47 -9.13
N ILE A 31 -6.44 -10.91 -8.06
CA ILE A 31 -5.79 -11.22 -6.78
C ILE A 31 -4.74 -12.31 -6.97
N ARG A 32 -5.09 -13.41 -7.66
CA ARG A 32 -4.16 -14.51 -7.95
C ARG A 32 -2.92 -14.03 -8.71
N ARG A 33 -3.09 -13.16 -9.70
CA ARG A 33 -1.99 -12.54 -10.44
C ARG A 33 -1.11 -11.72 -9.53
N GLY A 34 -1.69 -10.85 -8.70
CA GLY A 34 -0.92 -10.08 -7.72
C GLY A 34 -0.07 -10.97 -6.80
N TYR A 35 -0.64 -12.06 -6.29
CA TYR A 35 0.08 -13.07 -5.52
C TYR A 35 1.23 -13.75 -6.29
N SER A 36 1.07 -13.97 -7.60
CA SER A 36 2.11 -14.62 -8.41
C SER A 36 3.17 -13.67 -8.96
N SER A 37 2.84 -12.39 -9.11
CA SER A 37 3.65 -11.40 -9.82
C SER A 37 4.47 -10.53 -8.88
N TYR A 38 4.04 -10.34 -7.63
CA TYR A 38 4.73 -9.51 -6.65
C TYR A 38 5.24 -10.33 -5.47
N TYR A 39 6.07 -9.71 -4.63
CA TYR A 39 6.45 -10.26 -3.33
C TYR A 39 5.18 -10.60 -2.54
N GLN A 40 4.96 -11.90 -2.30
CA GLN A 40 3.70 -12.42 -1.73
C GLN A 40 3.34 -11.74 -0.41
N SER A 41 4.33 -11.51 0.45
CA SER A 41 4.21 -10.80 1.72
C SER A 41 3.69 -9.37 1.53
N ALA A 42 4.29 -8.61 0.63
CA ALA A 42 3.93 -7.21 0.34
C ALA A 42 2.53 -7.09 -0.25
N PHE A 43 2.19 -7.92 -1.25
CA PHE A 43 0.85 -7.88 -1.84
C PHE A 43 -0.20 -8.29 -0.82
N THR A 44 0.06 -9.31 0.00
CA THR A 44 -0.85 -9.71 1.09
C THR A 44 -1.06 -8.57 2.08
N ALA A 45 0.02 -7.90 2.50
CA ALA A 45 -0.05 -6.74 3.38
C ALA A 45 -0.91 -5.61 2.79
N PHE A 46 -0.75 -5.33 1.49
CA PHE A 46 -1.55 -4.33 0.78
C PHE A 46 -3.05 -4.63 0.79
N LEU A 47 -3.44 -5.90 0.65
CA LEU A 47 -4.85 -6.33 0.70
C LEU A 47 -5.49 -6.10 2.09
N THR A 48 -4.68 -5.93 3.15
CA THR A 48 -5.18 -5.64 4.50
C THR A 48 -5.41 -4.16 4.78
N LEU A 49 -4.98 -3.26 3.88
CA LEU A 49 -5.17 -1.83 4.08
C LEU A 49 -6.66 -1.48 4.07
N PRO A 50 -7.11 -0.59 4.97
CA PRO A 50 -8.54 -0.28 5.14
C PRO A 50 -9.17 0.39 3.91
N ASP A 51 -8.35 0.96 3.02
CA ASP A 51 -8.79 1.67 1.83
C ASP A 51 -8.58 0.87 0.53
N THR A 52 -8.11 -0.37 0.61
CA THR A 52 -7.96 -1.26 -0.54
C THR A 52 -9.31 -1.79 -1.00
N ARG A 53 -9.62 -1.56 -2.29
CA ARG A 53 -10.85 -2.05 -2.93
C ARG A 53 -10.55 -3.27 -3.77
N LEU A 54 -10.91 -4.45 -3.27
CA LEU A 54 -10.56 -5.72 -3.92
C LEU A 54 -11.21 -5.88 -5.30
N GLU A 55 -12.36 -5.26 -5.50
CA GLU A 55 -13.12 -5.22 -6.74
C GLU A 55 -12.54 -4.24 -7.78
N SER A 56 -11.56 -3.41 -7.39
CA SER A 56 -10.98 -2.39 -8.28
C SER A 56 -10.33 -3.05 -9.50
N PRO A 57 -10.66 -2.63 -10.73
CA PRO A 57 -9.95 -3.09 -11.89
C PRO A 57 -8.48 -2.64 -11.90
N GLN A 58 -8.15 -1.60 -11.13
CA GLN A 58 -6.80 -1.07 -10.99
C GLN A 58 -6.05 -1.64 -9.77
N LEU A 59 -6.56 -2.69 -9.10
CA LEU A 59 -5.96 -3.21 -7.85
C LEU A 59 -4.43 -3.43 -7.91
N LEU A 60 -3.93 -3.92 -9.04
CA LEU A 60 -2.49 -4.19 -9.21
C LEU A 60 -1.71 -2.88 -9.41
N ASP A 61 -2.19 -1.98 -10.24
CA ASP A 61 -1.59 -0.65 -10.44
C ASP A 61 -1.61 0.16 -9.12
N GLU A 62 -2.70 0.04 -8.34
CA GLU A 62 -2.81 0.64 -7.01
C GLU A 62 -1.78 0.06 -6.04
N PHE A 63 -1.50 -1.24 -6.10
CA PHE A 63 -0.42 -1.83 -5.32
C PHE A 63 0.94 -1.28 -5.73
N GLU A 64 1.26 -1.32 -7.03
CA GLU A 64 2.56 -0.87 -7.54
C GLU A 64 2.84 0.60 -7.24
N THR A 65 1.84 1.45 -7.38
CA THR A 65 1.98 2.90 -7.15
C THR A 65 2.05 3.27 -5.68
N ARG A 66 1.45 2.46 -4.79
CA ARG A 66 1.41 2.74 -3.36
C ARG A 66 2.53 2.07 -2.58
N HIS A 67 3.10 0.98 -3.08
CA HIS A 67 4.19 0.26 -2.40
C HIS A 67 5.45 1.13 -2.38
N VAL A 68 5.89 1.50 -1.18
CA VAL A 68 7.09 2.31 -0.97
C VAL A 68 8.31 1.41 -0.81
N GLY A 69 8.16 0.30 -0.09
CA GLY A 69 9.25 -0.63 0.16
C GLY A 69 8.91 -1.74 1.14
N SER A 70 9.80 -2.72 1.19
CA SER A 70 9.79 -3.84 2.15
C SER A 70 11.12 -3.85 2.88
N PHE A 71 11.08 -3.99 4.20
CA PHE A 71 12.25 -3.87 5.07
C PHE A 71 12.28 -5.04 6.06
N ALA A 72 13.47 -5.48 6.46
CA ALA A 72 13.58 -6.55 7.45
C ALA A 72 13.21 -6.05 8.85
N THR A 73 13.42 -4.76 9.12
CA THR A 73 13.07 -4.15 10.41
C THR A 73 12.39 -2.80 10.27
N LEU A 74 11.69 -2.39 11.33
CA LEU A 74 11.08 -1.07 11.40
C LEU A 74 12.12 0.05 11.45
N GLN A 75 13.31 -0.23 12.00
CA GLN A 75 14.42 0.71 12.03
C GLN A 75 14.93 1.01 10.61
N GLU A 76 15.08 -0.02 9.76
CA GLU A 76 15.46 0.15 8.35
C GLU A 76 14.43 1.01 7.60
N ALA A 77 13.14 0.78 7.81
CA ALA A 77 12.08 1.60 7.24
C ALA A 77 12.18 3.07 7.69
N CYS A 78 12.53 3.32 8.96
CA CYS A 78 12.74 4.67 9.49
C CYS A 78 13.99 5.33 8.88
N GLU A 79 15.08 4.59 8.72
CA GLU A 79 16.31 5.09 8.10
C GLU A 79 16.09 5.46 6.64
N GLU A 80 15.36 4.62 5.89
CA GLU A 80 15.00 4.92 4.51
C GLU A 80 14.09 6.14 4.42
N TYR A 81 13.13 6.29 5.34
CA TYR A 81 12.35 7.51 5.46
C TYR A 81 13.23 8.74 5.69
N LEU A 82 14.12 8.72 6.69
CA LEU A 82 15.05 9.81 6.99
C LEU A 82 15.97 10.13 5.80
N ARG A 83 16.41 9.11 5.06
CA ARG A 83 17.20 9.27 3.82
C ARG A 83 16.40 10.04 2.78
N ASN A 84 15.16 9.62 2.53
CA ASN A 84 14.29 10.21 1.51
C ASN A 84 13.93 11.66 1.79
N ILE A 85 13.81 12.05 3.07
CA ILE A 85 13.60 13.46 3.45
C ILE A 85 14.91 14.25 3.64
N GLY A 86 16.07 13.65 3.34
CA GLY A 86 17.39 14.29 3.37
C GLY A 86 17.98 14.51 4.77
N TRP A 87 17.35 13.97 5.81
CA TRP A 87 17.78 14.18 7.20
C TRP A 87 19.07 13.45 7.54
N LEU A 88 19.33 12.27 6.96
CA LEU A 88 20.61 11.58 7.14
C LEU A 88 21.77 12.43 6.62
N ALA A 89 21.66 12.97 5.40
CA ALA A 89 22.69 13.84 4.83
C ALA A 89 22.87 15.15 5.60
N ALA A 90 21.78 15.70 6.18
CA ALA A 90 21.86 16.86 7.05
C ALA A 90 22.56 16.56 8.38
N ALA A 91 22.29 15.39 8.97
CA ALA A 91 22.94 14.93 10.18
C ALA A 91 24.45 14.70 9.96
N ASP A 92 24.85 14.08 8.85
CA ASP A 92 26.28 13.86 8.53
C ASP A 92 27.04 15.19 8.44
N LYS A 93 26.45 16.20 7.79
CA LYS A 93 27.04 17.55 7.71
C LYS A 93 27.15 18.23 9.07
N TYR A 94 26.14 18.06 9.93
CA TYR A 94 26.15 18.58 11.28
C TYR A 94 27.25 17.91 12.12
N LEU A 95 27.33 16.59 12.09
CA LEU A 95 28.33 15.80 12.83
C LEU A 95 29.77 16.12 12.39
N ALA A 96 29.99 16.41 11.10
CA ALA A 96 31.29 16.84 10.59
C ALA A 96 31.71 18.26 11.05
N ALA A 97 30.77 19.08 11.54
CA ALA A 97 31.00 20.47 11.91
C ALA A 97 31.06 20.71 13.42
N ILE A 98 30.69 19.73 14.25
CA ILE A 98 30.71 19.86 15.72
C ILE A 98 32.08 19.48 16.31
N PRO A 99 32.50 20.11 17.44
CA PRO A 99 33.70 19.73 18.16
C PRO A 99 33.67 18.27 18.65
N GLU A 100 34.83 17.63 18.76
CA GLU A 100 34.96 16.22 19.18
C GLU A 100 34.46 15.97 20.62
N GLU A 101 34.45 17.01 21.47
CA GLU A 101 33.94 16.93 22.84
C GLU A 101 32.39 17.00 22.92
N THR A 102 31.72 17.20 21.78
CA THR A 102 30.25 17.27 21.73
C THR A 102 29.66 15.89 22.04
N PRO A 103 28.69 15.79 22.97
CA PRO A 103 28.03 14.52 23.24
C PRO A 103 27.44 13.89 21.98
N PRO A 104 27.47 12.55 21.87
CA PRO A 104 26.91 11.86 20.72
C PRO A 104 25.42 12.14 20.59
N VAL A 105 24.99 12.41 19.37
CA VAL A 105 23.58 12.63 19.01
C VAL A 105 23.02 11.34 18.44
N PHE A 106 21.82 10.97 18.88
CA PHE A 106 21.14 9.75 18.44
C PHE A 106 19.76 10.05 17.87
N TRP A 107 19.35 9.24 16.90
CA TRP A 107 17.99 9.26 16.40
C TRP A 107 17.01 8.71 17.45
N ASP A 108 15.94 9.46 17.71
CA ASP A 108 14.81 8.97 18.49
C ASP A 108 13.88 8.14 17.59
N TYR A 109 14.22 6.86 17.40
CA TYR A 109 13.45 5.95 16.54
C TYR A 109 12.01 5.75 17.02
N ASN A 110 11.70 5.94 18.31
CA ASN A 110 10.32 5.88 18.80
C ASN A 110 9.49 7.04 18.21
N ARG A 111 10.08 8.24 18.16
CA ARG A 111 9.42 9.41 17.56
C ARG A 111 9.35 9.29 16.04
N ILE A 112 10.43 8.84 15.40
CA ILE A 112 10.47 8.67 13.94
C ILE A 112 9.45 7.62 13.50
N THR A 113 9.34 6.50 14.21
CA THR A 113 8.32 5.46 13.94
C THR A 113 6.91 6.04 13.96
N LYS A 114 6.57 6.86 14.97
CA LYS A 114 5.25 7.51 15.06
C LYS A 114 4.99 8.47 13.89
N GLN A 115 6.03 9.16 13.43
CA GLN A 115 5.93 10.04 12.29
C GLN A 115 5.82 9.27 10.96
N LEU A 116 6.55 8.16 10.82
CA LEU A 116 6.43 7.26 9.68
C LEU A 116 4.99 6.73 9.57
N ASP A 117 4.46 6.20 10.68
CA ASP A 117 3.11 5.64 10.74
C ASP A 117 2.00 6.70 10.54
N SER A 118 2.26 7.98 10.84
CA SER A 118 1.28 9.04 10.56
C SER A 118 1.19 9.41 9.08
N ILE A 119 2.23 9.15 8.29
CA ILE A 119 2.33 9.51 6.86
C ILE A 119 2.03 8.29 5.97
N TYR A 120 2.47 7.11 6.39
CA TYR A 120 2.37 5.87 5.62
C TYR A 120 1.51 4.84 6.35
N HIS A 121 1.08 3.81 5.64
CA HIS A 121 0.68 2.56 6.27
C HIS A 121 1.91 1.68 6.45
N VAL A 122 2.21 1.31 7.69
CA VAL A 122 3.34 0.44 8.04
C VAL A 122 2.78 -0.89 8.51
N ILE A 123 2.89 -1.92 7.68
CA ILE A 123 2.24 -3.22 7.87
C ILE A 123 3.30 -4.31 8.06
N PRO A 124 3.41 -4.91 9.25
CA PRO A 124 4.22 -6.11 9.45
C PRO A 124 3.53 -7.33 8.79
N ALA A 125 4.23 -8.04 7.91
CA ALA A 125 3.76 -9.30 7.34
C ALA A 125 4.93 -10.25 7.05
N GLU A 126 4.76 -11.53 7.39
CA GLU A 126 5.73 -12.60 7.10
C GLU A 126 7.18 -12.32 7.55
N GLY A 127 7.35 -11.53 8.63
CA GLY A 127 8.66 -11.19 9.18
C GLY A 127 9.31 -9.95 8.53
N GLU A 128 8.63 -9.31 7.59
CA GLU A 128 9.03 -8.04 6.99
C GLU A 128 8.10 -6.89 7.42
N ILE A 129 8.55 -5.66 7.21
CA ILE A 129 7.79 -4.43 7.33
C ILE A 129 7.54 -3.88 5.93
N HIS A 130 6.26 -3.80 5.53
CA HIS A 130 5.87 -3.21 4.26
C HIS A 130 5.30 -1.82 4.47
N VAL A 131 5.77 -0.87 3.67
CA VAL A 131 5.37 0.53 3.76
C VAL A 131 4.56 0.91 2.51
N PHE A 132 3.40 1.52 2.71
CA PHE A 132 2.53 1.99 1.64
C PHE A 132 2.14 3.45 1.83
N THR A 133 1.95 4.19 0.74
CA THR A 133 1.38 5.53 0.81
C THR A 133 -0.08 5.49 1.28
N ARG A 134 -0.47 6.42 2.15
CA ARG A 134 -1.88 6.69 2.47
C ARG A 134 -2.53 7.40 1.27
N ARG A 135 -3.79 7.10 0.97
CA ARG A 135 -4.56 7.93 0.03
C ARG A 135 -4.79 9.32 0.65
N SER A 136 -4.46 10.36 -0.10
CA SER A 136 -4.74 11.77 0.21
C SER A 136 -6.22 12.09 0.06
#